data_AF-A0A7K1UF40-F1
#
_entry.id   AF-A0A7K1UF40-F1
#
_cell.length_a   1.000
_cell.length_b   1.000
_cell.length_c   1.000
_cell.angle_alpha   90.00
_cell.angle_beta   90.00
_cell.angle_gamma   90.00
#
_symmetry.space_group_name_H-M   'P 1'
#
loop_
_entity.id
_entity.type
_entity.pdbx_description
1 polymer ?
#
loop_
_entity_poly.entity_id
_entity_poly.type
_entity_poly.pdbx_seq_one_letter_code
_entity_poly.pdbx_strand_id
1 'polypeptide(L)'
;MTTLISVATPRFWWRTTAKQARSWVPQDPDAEDGGQRHSDRDAQRWPLIAAVVARVGDALAEGAWTVDPDLEDRGLVEVDGYPGELTRTEQDIVSAWFRSSEAVRFDPWFEPLTNGRHRLWATMPHFGAALIPILGDALGYANPADTEVLGEGWPSLYAVNVEELDALEWFDAGDPLNASFKASLVTAASGELPSPVEPLPSDLRPVPESARPWWRFWA
;
A
#
# COMPACT_ATOMS: atom_id res chain seq x y z
N MET A 1 -12.59 -19.03 -13.90
CA MET A 1 -13.14 -18.16 -12.85
C MET A 1 -12.01 -17.23 -12.47
N THR A 2 -12.19 -15.92 -12.64
CA THR A 2 -11.22 -14.96 -12.11
C THR A 2 -11.36 -14.96 -10.59
N THR A 3 -10.26 -15.17 -9.87
CA THR A 3 -10.24 -15.00 -8.42
C THR A 3 -9.91 -13.54 -8.11
N LEU A 4 -10.78 -12.88 -7.35
CA LEU A 4 -10.58 -11.51 -6.89
C LEU A 4 -9.70 -11.51 -5.64
N ILE A 5 -8.86 -10.48 -5.51
CA ILE A 5 -8.06 -10.22 -4.31
C ILE A 5 -8.78 -9.15 -3.50
N SER A 6 -9.12 -9.47 -2.25
CA SER A 6 -9.70 -8.50 -1.31
C SER A 6 -8.58 -7.65 -0.69
N VAL A 7 -8.72 -6.34 -0.77
CA VAL A 7 -7.76 -5.34 -0.30
C VAL A 7 -8.40 -4.49 0.79
N ALA A 8 -7.79 -4.46 1.97
CA ALA A 8 -8.15 -3.56 3.06
C ALA A 8 -7.93 -2.10 2.66
N THR A 9 -8.92 -1.23 2.85
CA THR A 9 -8.79 0.22 2.77
C THR A 9 -7.94 0.68 1.57
N PRO A 10 -8.33 0.36 0.32
CA PRO A 10 -7.49 0.50 -0.87
C PRO A 10 -6.92 1.91 -1.08
N ARG A 11 -7.57 2.97 -0.57
CA ARG A 11 -7.05 4.34 -0.65
C ARG A 11 -5.90 4.65 0.30
N PHE A 12 -5.71 3.84 1.34
CA PHE A 12 -4.70 4.07 2.39
C PHE A 12 -3.38 3.39 2.06
N TRP A 13 -3.28 2.81 0.86
CA TRP A 13 -2.04 2.26 0.32
C TRP A 13 -1.22 3.34 -0.34
N TRP A 14 0.09 3.17 -0.27
CA TRP A 14 1.08 3.94 -1.01
C TRP A 14 2.12 2.97 -1.60
N ARG A 15 3.00 3.44 -2.48
CA ARG A 15 3.98 2.61 -3.17
C ARG A 15 5.38 3.19 -3.07
N THR A 16 6.35 2.29 -2.98
CA THR A 16 7.76 2.65 -2.86
C THR A 16 8.66 1.70 -3.62
N THR A 17 9.95 2.04 -3.74
CA THR A 17 10.94 1.17 -4.36
C THR A 17 11.56 0.22 -3.33
N ALA A 18 12.08 -0.92 -3.79
CA ALA A 18 12.88 -1.82 -2.97
C ALA A 18 14.08 -1.12 -2.30
N LYS A 19 14.66 -0.11 -2.95
CA LYS A 19 15.78 0.68 -2.40
C LYS A 19 15.34 1.45 -1.15
N GLN A 20 14.18 2.10 -1.21
CA GLN A 20 13.66 2.86 -0.07
C GLN A 20 13.15 1.93 1.02
N ALA A 21 12.36 0.91 0.67
CA ALA A 21 11.83 -0.06 1.63
C ALA A 21 12.91 -0.78 2.47
N ARG A 22 14.16 -0.81 1.99
CA ARG A 22 15.28 -1.45 2.68
C ARG A 22 15.62 -0.80 4.03
N SER A 23 15.36 0.49 4.25
CA SER A 23 15.62 1.12 5.55
C SER A 23 14.75 0.53 6.66
N TRP A 24 13.51 0.13 6.34
CA TRP A 24 12.59 -0.50 7.29
C TRP A 24 12.88 -1.98 7.55
N VAL A 25 13.59 -2.66 6.65
CA VAL A 25 14.02 -4.06 6.83
C VAL A 25 15.48 -4.21 6.41
N PRO A 26 16.42 -3.67 7.22
CA PRO A 26 17.83 -3.56 6.83
C PRO A 26 18.56 -4.91 6.83
N GLN A 27 18.03 -5.91 7.55
CA GLN A 27 18.61 -7.24 7.67
C GLN A 27 17.52 -8.32 7.68
N ASP A 28 17.94 -9.58 7.57
CA ASP A 28 17.04 -10.74 7.60
C ASP A 28 16.28 -10.81 8.93
N PRO A 29 14.95 -10.67 8.92
CA PRO A 29 14.12 -10.79 10.12
C PRO A 29 14.30 -12.11 10.87
N ASP A 30 14.56 -13.23 10.18
CA ASP A 30 14.81 -14.52 10.84
C ASP A 30 16.16 -14.54 11.56
N ALA A 31 17.17 -13.84 11.03
CA ALA A 31 18.46 -13.69 11.70
C ALA A 31 18.34 -12.79 12.95
N GLU A 32 17.55 -11.72 12.85
CA GLU A 32 17.20 -10.85 13.98
C GLU A 32 16.41 -11.59 15.07
N ASP A 33 15.48 -12.46 14.66
CA ASP A 33 14.64 -13.26 15.56
C ASP A 33 15.38 -14.47 16.15
N GLY A 34 16.61 -14.73 15.71
CA GLY A 34 17.43 -15.87 16.16
C GLY A 34 16.99 -17.23 15.61
N GLY A 35 16.16 -17.25 14.57
CA GLY A 35 15.72 -18.48 13.93
C GLY A 35 14.64 -18.27 12.87
N GLN A 36 14.56 -19.22 11.93
CA GLN A 36 13.57 -19.20 10.87
C GLN A 36 12.16 -19.49 11.41
N ARG A 37 11.24 -18.53 11.26
CA ARG A 37 9.87 -18.66 11.77
C ARG A 37 9.05 -19.71 11.03
N HIS A 38 9.22 -19.81 9.72
CA HIS A 38 8.44 -20.69 8.84
C HIS A 38 9.38 -21.60 8.07
N SER A 39 9.33 -22.92 8.32
CA SER A 39 10.26 -23.89 7.74
C SER A 39 10.20 -23.99 6.22
N ASP A 40 9.07 -23.61 5.61
CA ASP A 40 8.84 -23.62 4.17
C ASP A 40 9.16 -22.29 3.48
N ARG A 41 9.68 -21.28 4.21
CA ARG A 41 10.05 -19.95 3.67
C ARG A 41 10.86 -20.05 2.38
N ASP A 42 11.92 -20.86 2.37
CA ASP A 42 12.84 -20.97 1.22
C ASP A 42 12.28 -21.81 0.08
N ALA A 43 11.15 -22.49 0.28
CA ALA A 43 10.46 -23.27 -0.74
C ALA A 43 9.44 -22.43 -1.54
N GLN A 44 9.09 -21.23 -1.07
CA GLN A 44 8.10 -20.39 -1.75
C GLN A 44 8.69 -19.72 -3.00
N ARG A 45 7.86 -19.56 -4.03
CA ARG A 45 8.24 -18.86 -5.27
C ARG A 45 8.05 -17.35 -5.09
N TRP A 46 8.92 -16.76 -4.28
CA TRP A 46 8.94 -15.31 -4.01
C TRP A 46 8.86 -14.41 -5.24
N PRO A 47 9.49 -14.74 -6.40
CA PRO A 47 9.30 -13.97 -7.63
C PRO A 47 7.84 -13.90 -8.11
N LEU A 48 7.09 -15.00 -8.03
CA LEU A 48 5.68 -15.03 -8.45
C LEU A 48 4.79 -14.25 -7.47
N ILE A 49 5.06 -14.35 -6.17
CA ILE A 49 4.37 -13.56 -5.14
C ILE A 49 4.60 -12.07 -5.38
N ALA A 50 5.86 -11.63 -5.55
CA ALA A 50 6.19 -10.24 -5.80
C ALA A 50 5.51 -9.69 -7.07
N ALA A 51 5.47 -10.49 -8.14
CA ALA A 51 4.79 -10.10 -9.39
C ALA A 51 3.27 -9.95 -9.22
N VAL A 52 2.61 -10.76 -8.38
CA VAL A 52 1.18 -10.57 -8.07
C VAL A 52 0.97 -9.34 -7.19
N VAL A 53 1.78 -9.17 -6.14
CA VAL A 53 1.70 -8.01 -5.24
C VAL A 53 1.88 -6.71 -6.01
N ALA A 54 2.87 -6.63 -6.91
CA ALA A 54 3.09 -5.48 -7.78
C ALA A 54 1.86 -5.16 -8.64
N ARG A 55 1.26 -6.18 -9.29
CA ARG A 55 0.06 -6.01 -10.13
C ARG A 55 -1.15 -5.53 -9.36
N VAL A 56 -1.34 -5.97 -8.10
CA VAL A 56 -2.37 -5.40 -7.24
C VAL A 56 -2.08 -3.93 -6.96
N GLY A 57 -0.82 -3.58 -6.65
CA GLY A 57 -0.41 -2.18 -6.49
C GLY A 57 -0.66 -1.32 -7.74
N ASP A 58 -0.42 -1.84 -8.93
CA ASP A 58 -0.74 -1.17 -10.20
C ASP A 58 -2.24 -0.97 -10.38
N ALA A 59 -3.05 -2.00 -10.13
CA ALA A 59 -4.51 -1.90 -10.18
C ALA A 59 -5.06 -0.87 -9.18
N LEU A 60 -4.48 -0.80 -7.96
CA LEU A 60 -4.82 0.25 -7.00
C LEU A 60 -4.44 1.64 -7.51
N ALA A 61 -3.28 1.82 -8.13
CA ALA A 61 -2.92 3.11 -8.73
C ALA A 61 -3.88 3.51 -9.87
N GLU A 62 -4.39 2.55 -10.64
CA GLU A 62 -5.35 2.79 -11.72
C GLU A 62 -6.78 3.09 -11.22
N GLY A 63 -7.07 2.86 -9.93
CA GLY A 63 -8.44 2.93 -9.44
C GLY A 63 -9.27 1.70 -9.80
N ALA A 64 -8.64 0.58 -10.14
CA ALA A 64 -9.26 -0.64 -10.66
C ALA A 64 -9.65 -1.61 -9.52
N TRP A 65 -10.56 -1.15 -8.66
CA TRP A 65 -11.24 -2.01 -7.69
C TRP A 65 -12.73 -1.68 -7.62
N THR A 66 -13.52 -2.65 -7.17
CA THR A 66 -14.91 -2.44 -6.79
C THR A 66 -15.05 -2.56 -5.27
N VAL A 67 -15.92 -1.77 -4.66
CA VAL A 67 -16.22 -1.93 -3.23
C VAL A 67 -16.80 -3.33 -2.99
N ASP A 68 -16.31 -4.02 -1.97
CA ASP A 68 -16.86 -5.30 -1.54
C ASP A 68 -18.25 -5.07 -0.92
N PRO A 69 -19.32 -5.68 -1.44
CA PRO A 69 -20.67 -5.46 -0.92
C PRO A 69 -20.87 -6.00 0.51
N ASP A 70 -20.01 -6.93 0.95
CA ASP A 70 -20.11 -7.55 2.27
C ASP A 70 -19.19 -6.88 3.30
N LEU A 71 -18.19 -6.12 2.84
CA LEU A 71 -17.17 -5.47 3.68
C LEU A 71 -16.89 -4.04 3.18
N GLU A 72 -17.51 -3.05 3.81
CA GLU A 72 -17.45 -1.63 3.40
C GLU A 72 -16.04 -1.01 3.41
N ASP A 73 -15.10 -1.63 4.11
CA ASP A 73 -13.69 -1.22 4.17
C ASP A 73 -12.82 -1.93 3.12
N ARG A 74 -13.39 -2.76 2.23
CA ARG A 74 -12.64 -3.56 1.25
C ARG A 74 -12.89 -3.15 -0.20
N GLY A 75 -11.81 -3.20 -0.97
CA GLY A 75 -11.84 -3.22 -2.42
C GLY A 75 -11.55 -4.61 -2.96
N LEU A 76 -12.28 -5.04 -3.99
CA LEU A 76 -12.02 -6.25 -4.74
C LEU A 76 -11.24 -5.88 -6.01
N VAL A 77 -10.03 -6.41 -6.13
CA VAL A 77 -9.13 -6.20 -7.26
C VAL A 77 -9.09 -7.45 -8.13
N GLU A 78 -9.33 -7.28 -9.42
CA GLU A 78 -9.13 -8.32 -10.43
C GLU A 78 -7.66 -8.29 -10.91
N VAL A 79 -7.00 -9.44 -10.90
CA VAL A 79 -5.63 -9.59 -11.42
C VAL A 79 -5.62 -10.69 -12.47
N ASP A 80 -5.24 -10.32 -13.70
CA ASP A 80 -5.19 -11.24 -14.82
C ASP A 80 -4.32 -12.47 -14.52
N GLY A 81 -4.90 -13.65 -14.71
CA GLY A 81 -4.24 -14.93 -14.50
C GLY A 81 -3.97 -15.29 -13.04
N TYR A 82 -4.51 -14.57 -12.04
CA TYR A 82 -4.50 -15.01 -10.65
C TYR A 82 -5.59 -16.07 -10.39
N PRO A 83 -5.31 -17.15 -9.61
CA PRO A 83 -4.07 -17.43 -8.87
C PRO A 83 -2.96 -18.07 -9.71
N GLY A 84 -3.26 -18.46 -10.95
CA GLY A 84 -2.29 -19.03 -11.87
C GLY A 84 -1.65 -20.29 -11.30
N GLU A 85 -0.32 -20.29 -11.25
CA GLU A 85 0.47 -21.41 -10.72
C GLU A 85 0.75 -21.34 -9.22
N LEU A 86 0.27 -20.31 -8.51
CA LEU A 86 0.55 -20.14 -7.08
C LEU A 86 0.00 -21.30 -6.25
N THR A 87 0.80 -21.81 -5.32
CA THR A 87 0.33 -22.76 -4.31
C THR A 87 -0.68 -22.10 -3.38
N ARG A 88 -1.38 -22.89 -2.57
CA ARG A 88 -2.29 -22.34 -1.57
C ARG A 88 -1.56 -21.43 -0.58
N THR A 89 -0.39 -21.84 -0.09
CA THR A 89 0.43 -21.03 0.83
C THR A 89 0.83 -19.71 0.21
N GLU A 90 1.23 -19.70 -1.07
CA GLU A 90 1.62 -18.46 -1.76
C GLU A 90 0.41 -17.54 -1.98
N GLN A 91 -0.78 -18.09 -2.26
CA GLN A 91 -2.03 -17.31 -2.31
C GLN A 91 -2.38 -16.71 -0.95
N ASP A 92 -2.18 -17.46 0.14
CA ASP A 92 -2.40 -16.97 1.50
C ASP A 92 -1.37 -15.87 1.85
N ILE A 93 -0.11 -15.97 1.40
CA ILE A 93 0.89 -14.90 1.54
C ILE A 93 0.47 -13.63 0.79
N VAL A 94 -0.01 -13.75 -0.46
CA VAL A 94 -0.55 -12.61 -1.23
C VAL A 94 -1.75 -12.01 -0.50
N SER A 95 -2.67 -12.84 -0.01
CA SER A 95 -3.86 -12.38 0.72
C SER A 95 -3.49 -11.68 2.02
N ALA A 96 -2.51 -12.21 2.75
CA ALA A 96 -1.98 -11.60 3.98
C ALA A 96 -1.33 -10.24 3.70
N TRP A 97 -0.73 -10.05 2.52
CA TRP A 97 -0.20 -8.75 2.12
C TRP A 97 -1.29 -7.68 2.15
N PHE A 98 -2.50 -7.98 1.70
CA PHE A 98 -3.58 -6.98 1.54
C PHE A 98 -4.65 -7.02 2.64
N ARG A 99 -4.45 -7.82 3.70
CA ARG A 99 -5.33 -7.88 4.86
C ARG A 99 -4.85 -6.94 5.96
N SER A 100 -5.73 -6.06 6.47
CA SER A 100 -5.38 -5.05 7.51
C SER A 100 -4.57 -5.58 8.69
N SER A 101 -4.89 -6.77 9.21
CA SER A 101 -4.20 -7.37 10.37
C SER A 101 -2.83 -7.97 10.06
N GLU A 102 -2.48 -8.15 8.79
CA GLU A 102 -1.27 -8.86 8.35
C GLU A 102 -0.47 -8.10 7.29
N ALA A 103 -0.96 -6.96 6.81
CA ALA A 103 -0.34 -6.22 5.73
C ALA A 103 1.10 -5.81 6.03
N VAL A 104 1.90 -5.64 4.98
CA VAL A 104 3.15 -4.89 5.09
C VAL A 104 2.77 -3.43 5.35
N ARG A 105 2.97 -2.99 6.61
CA ARG A 105 2.38 -1.76 7.14
C ARG A 105 3.42 -0.88 7.80
N PHE A 106 3.59 0.32 7.27
CA PHE A 106 4.39 1.42 7.81
C PHE A 106 4.08 2.72 7.05
N ASP A 107 4.34 3.85 7.69
CA ASP A 107 4.24 5.16 7.06
C ASP A 107 5.61 5.64 6.53
N PRO A 108 5.64 6.45 5.45
CA PRO A 108 6.88 6.99 4.87
C PRO A 108 7.78 7.75 5.85
N TRP A 109 7.19 8.38 6.86
CA TRP A 109 7.87 9.21 7.86
C TRP A 109 8.12 8.49 9.19
N PHE A 110 7.68 7.24 9.34
CA PHE A 110 7.71 6.54 10.63
C PHE A 110 8.49 5.22 10.57
N GLU A 111 9.36 5.01 11.56
CA GLU A 111 9.99 3.73 11.89
C GLU A 111 9.53 3.35 13.31
N PRO A 112 9.02 2.13 13.56
CA PRO A 112 9.34 0.90 12.85
C PRO A 112 8.20 0.35 11.97
N LEU A 113 8.54 -0.67 11.19
CA LEU A 113 7.57 -1.50 10.48
C LEU A 113 6.78 -2.36 11.47
N THR A 114 5.45 -2.21 11.46
CA THR A 114 4.53 -2.83 12.44
C THR A 114 4.26 -4.30 12.13
N ASN A 115 4.03 -4.63 10.85
CA ASN A 115 3.75 -6.00 10.40
C ASN A 115 4.27 -6.27 8.99
N GLY A 116 4.54 -7.54 8.67
CA GLY A 116 4.89 -7.98 7.32
C GLY A 116 6.37 -7.98 6.97
N ARG A 117 7.30 -7.69 7.90
CA ARG A 117 8.75 -7.61 7.58
C ARG A 117 9.31 -8.85 6.92
N HIS A 118 8.85 -10.03 7.34
CA HIS A 118 9.28 -11.32 6.76
C HIS A 118 8.86 -11.46 5.29
N ARG A 119 7.60 -11.10 4.97
CA ARG A 119 7.08 -11.08 3.59
C ARG A 119 7.79 -10.02 2.75
N LEU A 120 7.97 -8.83 3.32
CA LEU A 120 8.67 -7.74 2.65
C LEU A 120 10.13 -8.14 2.36
N TRP A 121 10.87 -8.66 3.34
CA TRP A 121 12.25 -9.12 3.16
C TRP A 121 12.38 -10.13 2.01
N ALA A 122 11.52 -11.14 2.01
CA ALA A 122 11.60 -12.23 1.04
C ALA A 122 11.19 -11.81 -0.39
N THR A 123 10.26 -10.86 -0.53
CA THR A 123 9.81 -10.38 -1.85
C THR A 123 10.63 -9.22 -2.40
N MET A 124 11.24 -8.40 -1.55
CA MET A 124 11.94 -7.17 -1.92
C MET A 124 12.98 -7.33 -3.04
N PRO A 125 13.82 -8.39 -3.08
CA PRO A 125 14.78 -8.59 -4.17
C PRO A 125 14.13 -8.87 -5.54
N HIS A 126 12.84 -9.20 -5.58
CA HIS A 126 12.16 -9.69 -6.77
C HIS A 126 11.24 -8.66 -7.46
N PHE A 127 11.05 -7.48 -6.86
CA PHE A 127 10.25 -6.42 -7.49
C PHE A 127 10.94 -5.78 -8.70
N GLY A 128 12.28 -5.81 -8.77
CA GLY A 128 13.02 -5.16 -9.85
C GLY A 128 12.70 -3.66 -9.90
N ALA A 129 12.11 -3.20 -11.01
CA ALA A 129 11.66 -1.81 -11.19
C ALA A 129 10.22 -1.56 -10.73
N ALA A 130 9.46 -2.60 -10.40
CA ALA A 130 8.09 -2.44 -9.91
C ALA A 130 8.07 -1.79 -8.51
N LEU A 131 7.00 -1.05 -8.24
CA LEU A 131 6.78 -0.47 -6.92
C LEU A 131 6.11 -1.46 -5.98
N ILE A 132 6.46 -1.36 -4.70
CA ILE A 132 5.96 -2.19 -3.60
C ILE A 132 4.78 -1.47 -2.96
N PRO A 133 3.56 -2.01 -2.99
CA PRO A 133 2.42 -1.45 -2.27
C PRO A 133 2.57 -1.70 -0.75
N ILE A 134 2.44 -0.64 0.03
CA ILE A 134 2.53 -0.61 1.50
C ILE A 134 1.25 0.01 2.05
N LEU A 135 0.71 -0.57 3.11
CA LEU A 135 -0.42 0.02 3.83
C LEU A 135 0.10 1.08 4.80
N GLY A 136 -0.44 2.30 4.75
CA GLY A 136 -0.13 3.33 5.76
C GLY A 136 -0.70 2.97 7.13
N ASP A 137 0.03 3.31 8.18
CA ASP A 137 -0.37 3.02 9.56
C ASP A 137 -1.32 4.07 10.10
N ALA A 138 -0.98 5.35 9.93
CA ALA A 138 -1.70 6.49 10.46
C ALA A 138 -3.17 6.54 10.03
N LEU A 139 -3.46 6.36 8.74
CA LEU A 139 -4.84 6.43 8.23
C LEU A 139 -5.76 5.34 8.79
N GLY A 140 -5.21 4.25 9.34
CA GLY A 140 -5.99 3.25 10.06
C GLY A 140 -6.75 3.82 11.26
N TYR A 141 -6.26 4.92 11.85
CA TYR A 141 -6.87 5.61 12.98
C TYR A 141 -7.79 6.78 12.57
N ALA A 142 -7.96 7.03 11.26
CA ALA A 142 -8.82 8.09 10.74
C ALA A 142 -10.27 7.60 10.64
N ASN A 143 -10.82 7.10 11.75
CA ASN A 143 -12.17 6.53 11.84
C ASN A 143 -12.91 7.07 13.08
N PRO A 144 -14.25 6.93 13.16
CA PRO A 144 -15.04 7.51 14.26
C PRO A 144 -14.60 7.04 15.65
N ALA A 145 -14.24 5.76 15.81
CA ALA A 145 -13.92 5.20 17.12
C ALA A 145 -12.58 5.73 17.65
N ASP A 146 -11.56 5.77 16.79
CA ASP A 146 -10.23 6.25 17.20
C ASP A 146 -10.21 7.77 17.34
N THR A 147 -10.91 8.51 16.46
CA THR A 147 -10.97 9.99 16.55
C THR A 147 -11.73 10.47 17.78
N GLU A 148 -12.72 9.70 18.27
CA GLU A 148 -13.38 9.97 19.56
C GLU A 148 -12.38 9.89 20.73
N VAL A 149 -11.49 8.88 20.73
CA VAL A 149 -10.47 8.70 21.77
C VAL A 149 -9.38 9.77 21.69
N LEU A 150 -8.97 10.16 20.48
CA LEU A 150 -7.94 11.18 20.24
C LEU A 150 -8.43 12.61 20.57
N GLY A 151 -9.75 12.84 20.55
CA GLY A 151 -10.38 14.12 20.87
C GLY A 151 -10.18 15.19 19.79
N GLU A 152 -10.61 16.43 20.07
CA GLU A 152 -10.69 17.53 19.08
C GLU A 152 -9.35 17.87 18.37
N GLY A 153 -8.22 17.48 18.96
CA GLY A 153 -6.89 17.72 18.41
C GLY A 153 -6.43 16.70 17.35
N TRP A 154 -7.21 15.65 17.09
CA TRP A 154 -6.83 14.58 16.16
C TRP A 154 -6.43 15.07 14.75
N PRO A 155 -7.06 16.10 14.14
CA PRO A 155 -6.69 16.52 12.79
C PRO A 155 -5.25 17.05 12.70
N SER A 156 -4.76 17.69 13.78
CA SER A 156 -3.40 18.21 13.86
C SER A 156 -2.34 17.11 13.76
N LEU A 157 -2.65 15.87 14.18
CA LEU A 157 -1.75 14.73 14.00
C LEU A 157 -1.53 14.41 12.52
N TYR A 158 -2.58 14.52 11.71
CA TYR A 158 -2.50 14.29 10.28
C TYR A 158 -1.88 15.47 9.54
N ALA A 159 -2.03 16.70 10.05
CA ALA A 159 -1.31 17.85 9.51
C ALA A 159 0.22 17.66 9.62
N VAL A 160 0.70 17.16 10.75
CA VAL A 160 2.13 16.79 10.93
C VAL A 160 2.54 15.70 9.94
N ASN A 161 1.74 14.64 9.78
CA ASN A 161 2.02 13.58 8.81
C ASN A 161 2.13 14.12 7.36
N VAL A 162 1.33 15.11 6.98
CA VAL A 162 1.42 15.76 5.66
C VAL A 162 2.73 16.55 5.53
N GLU A 163 3.12 17.31 6.55
CA GLU A 163 4.39 18.05 6.56
C GLU A 163 5.60 17.10 6.48
N GLU A 164 5.57 16.01 7.24
CA GLU A 164 6.62 15.00 7.22
C GLU A 164 6.70 14.31 5.85
N LEU A 165 5.55 13.96 5.27
CA LEU A 165 5.49 13.39 3.92
C LEU A 165 6.06 14.34 2.86
N ASP A 166 5.76 15.63 2.95
CA ASP A 166 6.23 16.66 2.01
C ASP A 166 7.72 16.98 2.16
N ALA A 167 8.31 16.67 3.31
CA ALA A 167 9.75 16.77 3.52
C ALA A 167 10.55 15.61 2.90
N LEU A 168 9.89 14.53 2.46
CA LEU A 168 10.55 13.35 1.88
C LEU A 168 10.82 13.55 0.38
N GLU A 169 12.05 13.92 0.03
CA GLU A 169 12.47 14.12 -1.38
C GLU A 169 12.27 12.89 -2.28
N TRP A 170 12.20 11.70 -1.69
CA TRP A 170 12.04 10.45 -2.42
C TRP A 170 10.59 10.01 -2.58
N PHE A 171 9.63 10.65 -1.90
CA PHE A 171 8.22 10.29 -2.01
C PHE A 171 7.66 10.83 -3.33
N ASP A 172 7.25 9.92 -4.21
CA ASP A 172 6.73 10.27 -5.52
C ASP A 172 5.23 10.57 -5.45
N ALA A 173 4.88 11.85 -5.27
CA ALA A 173 3.50 12.31 -5.32
C ALA A 173 2.90 12.33 -6.75
N GLY A 174 3.70 12.05 -7.79
CA GLY A 174 3.23 11.86 -9.15
C GLY A 174 2.61 10.47 -9.39
N ASP A 175 2.96 9.49 -8.56
CA ASP A 175 2.32 8.18 -8.55
C ASP A 175 0.85 8.30 -8.10
N PRO A 176 -0.13 7.75 -8.86
CA PRO A 176 -1.54 7.89 -8.53
C PRO A 176 -1.95 7.31 -7.16
N LEU A 177 -1.32 6.21 -6.73
CA LEU A 177 -1.65 5.60 -5.45
C LEU A 177 -1.09 6.45 -4.30
N ASN A 178 0.15 6.94 -4.44
CA ASN A 178 0.76 7.90 -3.51
C ASN A 178 -0.04 9.21 -3.41
N ALA A 179 -0.53 9.74 -4.53
CA ALA A 179 -1.38 10.93 -4.53
C ALA A 179 -2.71 10.67 -3.80
N SER A 180 -3.33 9.50 -3.99
CA SER A 180 -4.52 9.09 -3.24
C SER A 180 -4.26 8.98 -1.74
N PHE A 181 -3.13 8.39 -1.35
CA PHE A 181 -2.70 8.31 0.05
C PHE A 181 -2.54 9.70 0.67
N LYS A 182 -1.78 10.59 0.02
CA LYS A 182 -1.58 11.98 0.46
C LYS A 182 -2.91 12.73 0.57
N ALA A 183 -3.81 12.60 -0.41
CA ALA A 183 -5.11 13.24 -0.37
C ALA A 183 -5.96 12.76 0.82
N SER A 184 -5.83 11.48 1.20
CA SER A 184 -6.51 10.92 2.37
C SER A 184 -5.96 11.52 3.67
N LEU A 185 -4.63 11.72 3.78
CA LEU A 185 -4.02 12.44 4.90
C LEU A 185 -4.49 13.90 4.96
N VAL A 186 -4.57 14.58 3.83
CA VAL A 186 -5.06 15.98 3.76
C VAL A 186 -6.53 16.09 4.21
N THR A 187 -7.36 15.13 3.82
CA THR A 187 -8.77 15.06 4.25
C THR A 187 -8.85 14.86 5.77
N ALA A 188 -8.04 13.95 6.32
CA ALA A 188 -7.91 13.74 7.76
C ALA A 188 -7.41 15.02 8.47
N ALA A 189 -6.43 15.72 7.90
CA ALA A 189 -5.89 16.96 8.44
C ALA A 189 -6.90 18.13 8.45
N SER A 190 -7.90 18.12 7.56
CA SER A 190 -9.00 19.09 7.58
C SER A 190 -10.10 18.75 8.60
N GLY A 191 -9.97 17.64 9.34
CA GLY A 191 -10.95 17.17 10.31
C GLY A 191 -12.09 16.35 9.71
N GLU A 192 -11.96 15.92 8.46
CA GLU A 192 -12.91 15.03 7.79
C GLU A 192 -12.38 13.60 7.78
N LEU A 193 -13.28 12.61 7.84
CA LEU A 193 -12.88 11.20 7.76
C LEU A 193 -12.70 10.80 6.29
N PRO A 194 -11.49 10.43 5.83
CA PRO A 194 -11.30 9.99 4.47
C PRO A 194 -12.02 8.65 4.24
N SER A 195 -12.74 8.53 3.13
CA SER A 195 -13.29 7.23 2.72
C SER A 195 -12.16 6.23 2.51
N PRO A 196 -12.25 4.98 3.00
CA PRO A 196 -11.21 3.97 2.78
C PRO A 196 -11.26 3.35 1.38
N VAL A 197 -12.41 3.42 0.69
CA VAL A 197 -12.71 2.65 -0.52
C VAL A 197 -13.12 3.49 -1.73
N GLU A 198 -13.60 4.73 -1.55
CA GLU A 198 -14.10 5.53 -2.67
C GLU A 198 -12.96 6.17 -3.47
N PRO A 199 -12.73 5.79 -4.74
CA PRO A 199 -11.64 6.35 -5.52
C PRO A 199 -11.72 7.88 -5.57
N LEU A 200 -10.57 8.57 -5.66
CA LEU A 200 -10.57 10.01 -5.87
C LEU A 200 -11.41 10.37 -7.11
N PRO A 201 -12.22 11.45 -7.01
CA PRO A 201 -12.86 12.07 -8.17
C PRO A 201 -11.86 12.26 -9.30
N SER A 202 -12.28 12.01 -10.55
CA SER A 202 -11.39 11.99 -11.71
C SER A 202 -10.63 13.32 -11.94
N ASP A 203 -11.17 14.43 -11.46
CA ASP A 203 -10.61 15.78 -11.50
C ASP A 203 -9.48 16.00 -10.47
N LEU A 204 -9.39 15.16 -9.44
CA LEU A 204 -8.35 15.19 -8.41
C LEU A 204 -7.27 14.13 -8.63
N ARG A 205 -7.42 13.25 -9.63
CA ARG A 205 -6.38 12.27 -9.98
C ARG A 205 -5.24 12.95 -10.74
N PRO A 206 -3.97 12.71 -10.39
CA PRO A 206 -2.86 13.18 -11.22
C PRO A 206 -2.98 12.55 -12.62
N VAL A 207 -2.88 13.40 -13.65
CA VAL A 207 -2.89 12.93 -15.04
C VAL A 207 -1.57 12.18 -15.30
N PRO A 208 -1.61 10.90 -15.74
CA PRO A 208 -0.40 10.15 -16.07
C PRO A 208 0.46 10.93 -17.06
N GLU A 209 1.79 10.94 -16.89
CA GLU A 209 2.69 11.59 -17.86
C GLU A 209 2.52 11.05 -19.28
N SER A 210 2.15 9.77 -19.43
CA SER A 210 1.83 9.13 -20.71
C SER A 210 0.60 9.69 -21.42
N ALA A 211 -0.27 10.42 -20.71
CA ALA A 211 -1.45 11.09 -21.25
C ALA A 211 -1.22 12.58 -21.54
N ARG A 212 -0.02 13.12 -21.27
CA ARG A 212 0.30 14.50 -21.64
C ARG A 212 0.53 14.57 -23.15
N PRO A 213 -0.22 15.39 -23.88
CA PRO A 213 0.00 15.54 -25.30
C PRO A 213 1.40 16.11 -25.57
N TRP A 214 2.21 15.37 -26.33
CA TRP A 214 3.61 15.65 -26.66
C TRP A 214 3.84 17.02 -27.34
N TRP A 215 2.80 17.69 -27.81
CA TRP A 215 2.88 19.01 -28.45
C TRP A 215 3.00 20.19 -27.48
N ARG A 216 2.97 19.99 -26.15
CA ARG A 216 3.14 21.09 -25.17
C ARG A 216 4.59 21.46 -24.83
N PHE A 217 5.59 20.79 -25.39
CA PHE A 217 7.01 21.07 -25.15
C PHE A 217 7.69 21.94 -26.22
N TRP A 218 6.92 22.51 -27.15
CA TRP A 218 7.42 23.47 -28.14
C TRP A 218 6.47 24.67 -28.22
N ALA A 219 6.68 25.66 -27.33
CA ALA A 219 6.16 27.02 -27.45
C ALA A 219 7.23 28.00 -26.94
#